data_AF-D0QS58-F1
#
_entry.id   AF-D0QS58-F1
#
_cell.length_a   1.000
_cell.length_b   1.000
_cell.length_c   1.000
_cell.angle_alpha   90.00
_cell.angle_beta   90.00
_cell.angle_gamma   90.00
#
_symmetry.space_group_name_H-M   'P 1'
#
loop_
_entity.id
_entity.type
_entity.pdbx_description
1 polymer ?
#
loop_
_entity_poly.entity_id
_entity_poly.type
_entity_poly.pdbx_seq_one_letter_code
_entity_poly.pdbx_strand_id
1 'polypeptide(L)' 'FHFESEAGINRQINMELYASYVYQSMSYYFDRDDVALPGFSKFFKKSSDEEREHAEKLMKYQNKR' A
#
# COMPACT_ATOMS: atom_id res chain seq x y z
N PHE A 1 25.18 -8.12 -1.62
CA PHE A 1 23.99 -7.84 -0.79
C PHE A 1 23.67 -9.11 -0.02
N HIS A 2 23.36 -9.04 1.28
CA HIS A 2 23.14 -10.27 2.07
C HIS A 2 21.74 -10.81 1.80
N PHE A 3 21.59 -12.13 1.69
CA PHE A 3 20.32 -12.78 1.34
C PHE A 3 19.19 -12.40 2.30
N GLU A 4 19.49 -12.20 3.59
CA GLU A 4 18.50 -11.80 4.58
C GLU A 4 17.98 -10.38 4.34
N SER A 5 18.82 -9.48 3.84
CA SER A 5 18.42 -8.12 3.48
C SER A 5 17.47 -8.15 2.29
N GLU A 6 17.75 -8.99 1.29
CA GLU A 6 16.87 -9.20 0.13
C GLU A 6 15.51 -9.75 0.54
N ALA A 7 15.51 -10.82 1.35
CA ALA A 7 14.30 -11.40 1.90
C ALA A 7 13.54 -10.42 2.80
N GLY A 8 14.23 -9.53 3.51
CA GLY A 8 13.64 -8.46 4.30
C GLY A 8 12.90 -7.44 3.43
N ILE A 9 13.53 -6.98 2.34
CA ILE A 9 12.89 -6.06 1.38
C ILE A 9 11.70 -6.72 0.70
N ASN A 10 11.79 -7.98 0.29
CA ASN A 10 10.66 -8.70 -0.31
C ASN A 10 9.49 -8.87 0.66
N ARG A 11 9.76 -9.06 1.96
CA ARG A 11 8.73 -9.05 3.00
C ARG A 11 8.10 -7.66 3.17
N GLN A 12 8.91 -6.60 3.19
CA GLN A 12 8.40 -5.23 3.27
C GLN A 12 7.50 -4.89 2.07
N ILE A 13 7.92 -5.23 0.84
CA ILE A 13 7.12 -5.03 -0.38
C ILE A 13 5.72 -5.65 -0.24
N ASN A 14 5.64 -6.90 0.27
CA ASN A 14 4.36 -7.54 0.50
C ASN A 14 3.50 -6.83 1.55
N MET A 15 4.11 -6.32 2.63
CA MET A 15 3.39 -5.56 3.64
C MET A 15 2.82 -4.25 3.08
N GLU A 16 3.58 -3.52 2.26
CA GLU A 16 3.11 -2.27 1.61
C GLU A 16 1.94 -2.55 0.65
N LEU A 17 2.04 -3.63 -0.15
CA LEU A 17 0.96 -4.03 -1.05
C LEU A 17 -0.30 -4.46 -0.28
N TYR A 18 -0.13 -5.18 0.83
CA TYR A 18 -1.25 -5.56 1.70
C TYR A 18 -1.91 -4.32 2.33
N ALA A 19 -1.11 -3.39 2.85
CA ALA A 19 -1.61 -2.13 3.40
C ALA A 19 -2.38 -1.31 2.34
N SER A 20 -1.84 -1.22 1.11
CA SER A 20 -2.52 -0.59 -0.02
C SER A 20 -3.88 -1.22 -0.30
N TYR A 21 -3.97 -2.56 -0.30
CA TYR A 21 -5.22 -3.29 -0.52
C TYR A 21 -6.24 -3.05 0.60
N VAL A 22 -5.80 -3.06 1.86
CA VAL A 22 -6.65 -2.76 3.02
C VAL A 22 -7.20 -1.33 2.93
N TYR A 23 -6.35 -0.34 2.68
CA TYR A 23 -6.80 1.05 2.52
C TYR A 23 -7.72 1.24 1.32
N GLN A 24 -7.52 0.51 0.23
CA GLN A 24 -8.44 0.53 -0.90
C GLN A 24 -9.83 0.02 -0.50
N SER A 25 -9.88 -1.08 0.27
CA SER A 25 -11.14 -1.62 0.80
C SER A 25 -11.84 -0.62 1.74
N MET A 26 -11.08 0.03 2.62
CA MET A 26 -11.62 1.06 3.52
C MET A 26 -12.17 2.26 2.75
N SER A 27 -11.48 2.70 1.70
CA SER A 27 -11.95 3.78 0.83
C SER A 27 -13.34 3.49 0.28
N TYR A 28 -13.55 2.30 -0.30
CA TYR A 28 -14.85 1.89 -0.81
C TYR A 28 -15.90 1.66 0.27
N TYR A 29 -15.52 1.22 1.47
CA TYR A 29 -16.46 1.10 2.59
C TYR A 29 -17.04 2.47 2.96
N PHE A 30 -16.20 3.50 3.07
CA PHE A 30 -16.63 4.85 3.42
C PHE A 30 -17.34 5.60 2.27
N ASP A 31 -17.22 5.10 1.04
CA ASP A 31 -17.87 5.63 -0.15
C ASP A 31 -19.32 5.13 -0.34
N ARG A 32 -19.72 4.08 0.38
CA ARG A 32 -21.09 3.55 0.30
C ARG A 32 -22.11 4.62 0.67
N ASP A 33 -23.28 4.59 0.04
CA ASP A 33 -24.37 5.53 0.27
C ASP A 33 -24.92 5.49 1.71
N ASP A 34 -24.87 4.33 2.36
CA ASP A 34 -25.32 4.13 3.74
C ASP A 34 -24.26 4.48 4.80
N VAL A 35 -23.00 4.67 4.41
CA VAL A 35 -21.92 5.19 5.29
C VAL A 35 -21.70 6.69 5.03
N ALA A 36 -21.64 7.09 3.75
CA ALA A 36 -21.59 8.46 3.26
C ALA A 36 -20.53 9.35 3.93
N LEU A 37 -19.30 8.84 4.09
CA LEU A 37 -18.17 9.58 4.65
C LEU A 37 -17.10 9.87 3.57
N PRO A 38 -17.38 10.78 2.61
CA PRO A 38 -16.52 11.00 1.43
C PRO A 38 -15.13 11.52 1.78
N GLY A 39 -14.98 12.23 2.91
CA GLY A 39 -13.67 12.66 3.42
C GLY A 39 -12.77 11.47 3.78
N PHE A 40 -13.32 10.45 4.44
CA PHE A 40 -12.61 9.22 4.77
C PHE A 40 -12.36 8.36 3.53
N SER A 41 -13.34 8.26 2.63
CA SER A 41 -13.17 7.60 1.31
C SER A 41 -11.96 8.17 0.57
N LYS A 42 -11.87 9.49 0.45
CA LYS A 42 -10.75 10.20 -0.20
C LYS A 42 -9.43 10.01 0.55
N PHE A 43 -9.44 10.09 1.88
CA PHE A 43 -8.24 9.88 2.70
C PHE A 43 -7.65 8.49 2.46
N PHE A 44 -8.45 7.44 2.61
CA PHE A 44 -7.98 6.07 2.43
C PHE A 44 -7.63 5.74 0.97
N LYS A 45 -8.27 6.40 0.00
CA LYS A 45 -7.83 6.28 -1.40
C LYS A 45 -6.40 6.79 -1.58
N LYS A 46 -6.10 7.97 -1.04
CA LYS A 46 -4.76 8.57 -1.09
C LYS A 46 -3.73 7.70 -0.36
N SER A 47 -4.07 7.19 0.82
CA SER A 47 -3.19 6.27 1.56
C SER A 47 -2.93 4.98 0.79
N SER A 48 -3.95 4.40 0.15
CA SER A 48 -3.77 3.21 -0.70
C SER A 48 -2.79 3.45 -1.85
N ASP A 49 -2.90 4.60 -2.51
CA ASP A 49 -1.99 4.98 -3.60
C ASP A 49 -0.57 5.25 -3.08
N GLU A 50 -0.40 5.87 -1.92
CA GLU A 50 0.91 6.09 -1.27
C GLU A 50 1.63 4.78 -0.92
N GLU A 51 0.96 3.81 -0.31
CA GLU A 51 1.61 2.52 0.03
C GLU A 51 1.98 1.72 -1.21
N ARG A 52 1.19 1.83 -2.28
CA ARG A 52 1.55 1.22 -3.57
C ARG A 52 2.81 1.86 -4.16
N GLU A 53 2.96 3.18 -4.06
CA GLU A 53 4.21 3.84 -4.45
C GLU A 53 5.40 3.40 -3.59
N HIS A 54 5.20 3.19 -2.28
CA HIS A 54 6.25 2.65 -1.40
C HIS A 54 6.71 1.27 -1.86
N ALA A 55 5.77 0.36 -2.14
CA ALA A 55 6.07 -0.96 -2.68
C ALA A 55 6.89 -0.88 -3.98
N GLU A 56 6.47 -0.02 -4.93
CA GLU A 56 7.18 0.15 -6.20
C GLU A 56 8.59 0.72 -6.03
N LYS A 57 8.79 1.66 -5.11
CA LYS A 57 10.11 2.22 -4.80
C LYS A 57 11.05 1.13 -4.28
N LEU A 58 10.55 0.24 -3.41
CA LEU A 58 11.31 -0.89 -2.88
C LEU A 58 11.61 -1.93 -3.97
N MET A 59 10.65 -2.27 -4.83
CA MET A 59 10.88 -3.17 -5.97
C MET A 59 11.95 -2.61 -6.93
N LYS A 60 11.87 -1.32 -7.25
CA LYS A 60 12.87 -0.63 -8.09
C LYS A 60 14.25 -0.60 -7.42
N TYR A 61 14.31 -0.47 -6.10
CA TYR A 61 15.57 -0.54 -5.36
C TYR A 61 16.17 -1.95 -5.41
N GLN A 62 15.35 -2.98 -5.18
CA GLN A 62 15.79 -4.38 -5.25
C GLN A 62 16.41 -4.72 -6.61
N ASN A 63 15.79 -4.30 -7.71
CA ASN A 63 16.30 -4.57 -9.07
C ASN A 63 17.63 -3.85 -9.40
N LYS A 64 18.06 -2.85 -8.62
CA LYS A 64 19.32 -2.12 -8.84
C LYS A 64 20.51 -2.76 -8.09
N ARG A 65 20.29 -3.86 -7.38
CA ARG A 65 21.25 -4.45 -6.44
C ARG A 65 21.65 -5.86 -6.81
#